data_AF-A0A3C0B991-F1
#
_entry.id   AF-A0A3C0B991-F1
#
_cell.length_a   1.000
_cell.length_b   1.000
_cell.length_c   1.000
_cell.angle_alpha   90.00
_cell.angle_beta   90.00
_cell.angle_gamma   90.00
#
_symmetry.space_group_name_H-M   'P 1'
#
loop_
_entity.id
_entity.type
_entity.pdbx_description
1 polymer ?
#
loop_
_entity_poly.entity_id
_entity_poly.type
_entity_poly.pdbx_seq_one_letter_code
_entity_poly.pdbx_strand_id
1 'polypeptide(L)'
;VKTNKKRPGIEVIPLDLNANDMIDPDENFYASFDELLQAISTGIYPSPPARELYFVSKGRPRKQKVIDFLRWVITDGQQYVKEAGYVPLPDEQLKANLAKFE
;
A
#
# COMPACT_ATOMS: atom_id res chain seq x y z
N VAL A 1 -11.72 -17.12 14.13
CA VAL A 1 -11.43 -15.67 14.23
C VAL A 1 -10.28 -15.34 13.29
N LYS A 2 -10.40 -14.34 12.41
CA LYS A 2 -9.27 -13.80 11.64
C LYS A 2 -8.53 -12.81 12.54
N THR A 3 -7.32 -13.14 12.96
CA THR A 3 -6.54 -12.32 13.91
C THR A 3 -5.53 -11.41 13.23
N ASN A 4 -5.36 -11.51 11.90
CA ASN A 4 -4.30 -10.87 11.13
C ASN A 4 -2.87 -11.18 11.62
N LYS A 5 -2.70 -12.18 12.49
CA LYS A 5 -1.39 -12.62 12.99
C LYS A 5 -0.90 -13.85 12.22
N LYS A 6 0.41 -14.08 12.32
CA LYS A 6 1.06 -15.32 11.89
C LYS A 6 0.38 -16.55 12.50
N ARG A 7 0.40 -17.65 11.76
CA ARG A 7 -0.08 -18.95 12.26
C ARG A 7 0.89 -19.47 13.31
N PRO A 8 0.42 -20.13 14.39
CA PRO A 8 1.31 -20.75 15.37
C PRO A 8 2.31 -21.70 14.69
N GLY A 9 3.59 -21.58 15.04
CA GLY A 9 4.67 -22.37 14.46
C GLY A 9 5.17 -21.91 13.09
N ILE A 10 4.65 -20.80 12.55
CA ILE A 10 5.13 -20.19 11.31
C ILE A 10 5.69 -18.80 11.62
N GLU A 11 6.86 -18.52 11.05
CA GLU A 11 7.54 -17.22 11.18
C GLU A 11 7.94 -16.69 9.81
N VAL A 12 8.01 -15.37 9.70
CA VAL A 12 8.53 -14.62 8.55
C VAL A 12 9.96 -14.24 8.89
N ILE A 13 10.88 -14.54 7.98
CA ILE A 13 12.27 -14.11 8.11
C ILE A 13 12.31 -12.60 7.84
N PRO A 14 12.70 -11.76 8.82
CA PRO A 14 12.78 -10.32 8.61
C PRO A 14 13.91 -9.97 7.65
N LEU A 15 13.81 -8.79 7.06
CA LEU A 15 14.86 -8.23 6.21
C LEU A 15 15.69 -7.27 7.06
N ASP A 16 17.00 -7.48 7.06
CA ASP A 16 17.99 -6.48 7.47
C ASP A 16 18.14 -5.49 6.30
N LEU A 17 17.56 -4.30 6.44
CA LEU A 17 17.48 -3.30 5.39
C LEU A 17 18.74 -2.44 5.31
N ASN A 18 19.42 -2.26 6.44
CA ASN A 18 20.63 -1.44 6.53
C ASN A 18 21.95 -2.24 6.50
N ALA A 19 21.86 -3.57 6.47
CA ALA A 19 22.97 -4.52 6.42
C ALA A 19 23.93 -4.42 7.62
N ASN A 20 23.38 -4.24 8.83
CA ASN A 20 24.17 -4.16 10.06
C ASN A 20 24.22 -5.47 10.88
N ASP A 21 23.73 -6.58 10.31
CA ASP A 21 23.64 -7.90 10.94
C ASP A 21 22.70 -7.95 12.17
N MET A 22 21.86 -6.94 12.35
CA MET A 22 20.86 -6.84 13.39
C MET A 22 19.50 -6.51 12.76
N ILE A 23 18.41 -6.90 13.43
CA ILE A 23 17.08 -6.43 13.03
C ILE A 23 16.74 -5.27 13.95
N ASP A 24 16.77 -4.07 13.38
CA ASP A 24 16.46 -2.85 14.11
C ASP A 24 14.95 -2.72 14.38
N PRO A 25 14.54 -1.91 15.38
CA PRO A 25 13.13 -1.73 15.69
C PRO A 25 12.26 -1.25 14.52
N ASP A 26 12.83 -0.47 13.60
CA ASP A 26 12.18 0.03 12.39
C ASP A 26 12.11 -1.00 11.25
N GLU A 27 12.82 -2.12 11.38
CA GLU A 27 12.79 -3.25 10.44
C GLU A 27 11.86 -4.38 10.92
N ASN A 28 11.44 -4.35 12.19
CA ASN A 28 10.65 -5.41 12.82
C ASN A 28 9.13 -5.20 12.74
N PHE A 29 8.58 -5.23 11.54
CA PHE A 29 7.14 -5.00 11.27
C PHE A 29 6.37 -6.26 10.81
N TYR A 30 6.89 -7.46 11.10
CA TYR A 30 6.35 -8.74 10.60
C TYR A 30 5.38 -9.43 11.56
N ALA A 31 4.97 -8.80 12.67
CA ALA A 31 4.16 -9.46 13.70
C ALA A 31 2.70 -9.67 13.26
N SER A 32 2.17 -8.74 12.46
CA SER A 32 0.82 -8.78 11.93
C SER A 32 0.76 -8.33 10.46
N PHE A 33 -0.31 -8.73 9.79
CA PHE A 33 -0.59 -8.31 8.42
C PHE A 33 -0.78 -6.79 8.32
N ASP A 34 -1.34 -6.16 9.35
CA ASP A 34 -1.58 -4.72 9.37
C ASP A 34 -0.27 -3.92 9.50
N GLU A 35 0.67 -4.36 10.34
CA GLU A 35 2.01 -3.76 10.44
C GLU A 35 2.79 -3.88 9.13
N LEU A 36 2.73 -5.05 8.48
CA LEU A 36 3.39 -5.25 7.19
C LEU A 36 2.79 -4.35 6.11
N LEU A 37 1.47 -4.23 6.03
CA LEU A 37 0.81 -3.32 5.09
C LEU A 37 1.21 -1.87 5.34
N GLN A 38 1.32 -1.46 6.61
CA GLN A 38 1.78 -0.13 6.96
C GLN A 38 3.21 0.11 6.47
N ALA A 39 4.14 -0.79 6.75
CA ALA A 39 5.53 -0.69 6.32
C ALA A 39 5.68 -0.63 4.78
N ILE A 40 4.83 -1.35 4.04
CA ILE A 40 4.78 -1.24 2.57
C ILE A 40 4.23 0.12 2.14
N SER A 41 3.13 0.57 2.75
CA SER A 41 2.49 1.84 2.39
C SER A 41 3.37 3.07 2.66
N THR A 42 4.24 3.00 3.67
CA THR A 42 5.18 4.07 4.04
C THR A 42 6.55 3.91 3.37
N GLY A 43 6.74 2.89 2.52
CA GLY A 43 7.98 2.68 1.77
C GLY A 43 9.16 2.15 2.59
N ILE A 44 8.93 1.69 3.82
CA ILE A 44 9.97 1.03 4.65
C ILE A 44 10.27 -0.35 4.07
N TYR A 45 9.24 -1.12 3.72
CA TYR A 45 9.42 -2.40 3.07
C TYR A 45 9.94 -2.20 1.63
N PRO A 46 11.01 -2.90 1.22
CA PRO A 46 11.72 -2.59 -0.01
C PRO A 46 10.95 -2.97 -1.29
N SER A 47 11.26 -2.23 -2.35
CA SER A 47 10.88 -2.55 -3.72
C SER A 47 12.10 -3.02 -4.51
N PRO A 48 12.01 -4.15 -5.25
CA PRO A 48 10.98 -5.19 -5.24
C PRO A 48 11.01 -6.06 -3.95
N PRO A 49 9.90 -6.76 -3.58
CA PRO A 49 8.70 -7.03 -4.40
C PRO A 49 7.55 -6.02 -4.27
N ALA A 50 7.60 -5.06 -3.35
CA ALA A 50 6.56 -4.02 -3.30
C ALA A 50 6.63 -3.13 -4.55
N ARG A 51 5.50 -2.69 -5.09
CA ARG A 51 5.46 -1.78 -6.24
C ARG A 51 4.14 -1.01 -6.30
N GLU A 52 4.20 0.21 -6.82
CA GLU A 52 3.02 0.99 -7.15
C GLU A 52 2.33 0.45 -8.41
N LEU A 53 1.02 0.62 -8.49
CA LEU A 53 0.22 0.36 -9.68
C LEU A 53 -0.40 1.67 -10.17
N TYR A 54 -0.36 1.87 -11.48
CA TYR A 54 -0.76 3.14 -12.09
C TYR A 54 -1.91 2.95 -13.08
N PHE A 55 -2.85 3.90 -13.09
CA PHE A 55 -3.75 4.10 -14.21
C PHE A 55 -3.07 5.00 -15.25
N VAL A 56 -3.06 4.55 -16.51
CA VAL A 56 -2.39 5.26 -17.61
C VAL A 56 -3.42 5.72 -18.64
N SER A 57 -3.27 6.95 -19.12
CA SER A 57 -4.12 7.50 -20.19
C SER A 57 -3.30 8.35 -21.15
N LYS A 58 -3.79 8.50 -22.39
CA LYS A 58 -3.18 9.37 -23.39
C LYS A 58 -3.54 10.83 -23.10
N GLY A 59 -2.65 11.54 -22.41
CA GLY A 59 -2.88 12.92 -21.96
C GLY A 59 -3.93 13.03 -20.86
N ARG A 60 -4.35 14.26 -20.50
CA ARG A 60 -5.37 14.48 -19.45
C ARG A 60 -6.76 14.01 -19.95
N PRO A 61 -7.45 13.09 -19.23
CA PRO A 61 -8.80 12.67 -19.60
C PRO A 61 -9.77 13.85 -19.68
N ARG A 62 -10.63 13.86 -20.71
CA ARG A 62 -11.65 14.91 -20.91
C ARG A 62 -13.09 14.42 -20.78
N LYS A 63 -13.31 13.10 -20.91
CA LYS A 63 -14.65 12.51 -20.80
C LYS A 63 -15.05 12.47 -19.34
N GLN A 64 -16.15 13.13 -18.97
CA GLN A 64 -16.60 13.25 -17.58
C GLN A 64 -16.70 11.90 -16.88
N LYS A 65 -17.32 10.89 -17.52
CA LYS A 65 -17.43 9.53 -16.95
C LYS A 65 -16.09 8.90 -16.58
N VAL A 66 -15.02 9.22 -17.31
CA VAL A 66 -13.66 8.72 -17.00
C VAL A 66 -13.09 9.46 -15.80
N ILE A 67 -13.29 10.77 -15.73
CA ILE A 67 -12.86 11.59 -14.58
C ILE A 67 -13.60 11.15 -13.32
N ASP A 68 -14.91 10.95 -13.39
CA ASP A 68 -15.74 10.48 -12.28
C ASP A 68 -15.28 9.12 -11.77
N PHE A 69 -14.98 8.19 -12.68
CA PHE A 69 -14.42 6.88 -12.33
C PHE A 69 -13.08 7.00 -11.62
N LEU A 70 -12.15 7.82 -12.14
CA LEU A 70 -10.84 7.99 -11.50
C LEU A 70 -10.93 8.69 -10.14
N ARG A 71 -11.85 9.64 -9.97
CA ARG A 71 -12.14 10.25 -8.67
C ARG A 71 -12.70 9.22 -7.69
N TRP A 72 -13.67 8.42 -8.14
CA TRP A 72 -14.23 7.33 -7.33
C TRP A 72 -13.17 6.34 -6.89
N VAL A 73 -12.22 5.96 -7.77
CA VAL A 73 -11.10 5.07 -7.41
C VAL A 73 -10.29 5.64 -6.23
N ILE A 74 -10.05 6.95 -6.19
CA ILE A 74 -9.25 7.62 -5.15
C ILE A 74 -10.08 7.87 -3.87
N THR A 75 -11.40 7.99 -3.98
CA THR A 75 -12.29 8.20 -2.84
C THR A 75 -12.93 6.89 -2.39
N ASP A 76 -14.17 6.63 -2.80
CA ASP A 76 -14.99 5.53 -2.29
C ASP A 76 -14.40 4.17 -2.66
N GLY A 77 -13.68 4.07 -3.77
CA GLY A 77 -13.04 2.85 -4.25
C GLY A 77 -11.97 2.31 -3.30
N GLN A 78 -11.37 3.16 -2.45
CA GLN A 78 -10.33 2.74 -1.52
C GLN A 78 -10.80 1.71 -0.49
N GLN A 79 -12.10 1.67 -0.18
CA GLN A 79 -12.67 0.70 0.76
C GLN A 79 -12.49 -0.76 0.30
N TYR A 80 -12.35 -1.00 -1.01
CA TYR A 80 -12.23 -2.35 -1.58
C TYR A 80 -10.78 -2.84 -1.71
N VAL A 81 -9.79 -1.96 -1.55
CA VAL A 81 -8.37 -2.25 -1.83
C VAL A 81 -7.84 -3.39 -0.95
N LYS A 82 -8.12 -3.32 0.35
CA LYS A 82 -7.64 -4.33 1.33
C LYS A 82 -8.29 -5.70 1.11
N GLU A 83 -9.59 -5.74 0.84
CA GLU A 83 -10.31 -7.00 0.58
C GLU A 83 -9.82 -7.66 -0.73
N ALA A 84 -9.50 -6.85 -1.73
CA ALA A 84 -8.94 -7.32 -3.00
C ALA A 84 -7.46 -7.77 -2.91
N GLY A 85 -6.82 -7.66 -1.74
CA GLY A 85 -5.45 -8.11 -1.50
C GLY A 85 -4.37 -7.09 -1.89
N TYR A 86 -4.73 -5.82 -2.05
CA TYR A 86 -3.79 -4.72 -2.32
C TYR A 86 -3.47 -3.92 -1.06
N VAL A 87 -2.39 -3.16 -1.12
CA VAL A 87 -1.95 -2.26 -0.05
C VAL A 87 -2.71 -0.93 -0.18
N PRO A 88 -3.42 -0.47 0.86
CA PRO A 88 -4.04 0.85 0.87
C PRO A 88 -3.00 1.97 0.72
N LEU A 89 -3.34 3.00 -0.05
CA LEU A 89 -2.48 4.17 -0.19
C LEU A 89 -2.57 5.07 1.05
N PRO A 90 -1.47 5.73 1.45
CA PRO A 90 -1.52 6.74 2.51
C PRO A 90 -2.43 7.92 2.14
N ASP A 91 -3.07 8.53 3.15
CA ASP A 91 -3.96 9.69 2.97
C ASP A 91 -3.31 10.85 2.20
N GLU A 92 -2.02 11.08 2.42
CA GLU A 92 -1.26 12.10 1.71
C GLU A 92 -1.20 11.83 0.20
N GLN A 93 -0.96 10.57 -0.18
CA GLN A 93 -0.91 10.16 -1.58
C GLN A 93 -2.30 10.23 -2.24
N LEU A 94 -3.36 9.87 -1.50
CA LEU A 94 -4.74 10.02 -1.97
C LEU A 94 -5.09 11.49 -2.23
N LYS A 95 -4.76 12.39 -1.29
CA LYS A 95 -4.96 13.85 -1.45
C LYS A 95 -4.17 14.39 -2.63
N ALA A 96 -2.89 14.03 -2.76
CA ALA A 96 -2.04 14.43 -3.88
C ALA A 96 -2.57 13.93 -5.23
N ASN A 97 -3.15 12.73 -5.29
CA ASN A 97 -3.77 12.19 -6.49
C ASN A 97 -5.11 12.86 -6.82
N LEU A 98 -5.92 13.20 -5.82
CA LEU A 98 -7.20 13.88 -6.02
C LEU A 98 -7.01 15.30 -6.57
N ALA A 99 -5.99 16.02 -6.09
CA ALA A 99 -5.64 17.36 -6.56
C ALA A 99 -5.31 17.43 -8.07
N LYS A 100 -4.97 16.31 -8.72
CA LYS A 100 -4.74 16.25 -10.17
C LYS A 100 -6.02 16.44 -11.00
N PHE A 101 -7.19 16.34 -10.37
CA PHE A 101 -8.50 16.53 -11.00
C PHE A 101 -9.12 17.91 -10.74
N GLU A 102 -8.45 18.74 -9.94
CA GLU A 102 -8.75 20.17 -9.79
C GLU A 102 -8.02 20.99 -10.88
#